data_AF-A0A3M4LJV9-F1
#
_entry.id   AF-A0A3M4LJV9-F1
#
_cell.length_a   1.000
_cell.length_b   1.000
_cell.length_c   1.000
_cell.angle_alpha   90.00
_cell.angle_beta   90.00
_cell.angle_gamma   90.00
#
_symmetry.space_group_name_H-M   'P 1'
#
loop_
_entity.id
_entity.type
_entity.pdbx_description
1 polymer ?
#
loop_
_entity_poly.entity_id
_entity_poly.type
_entity_poly.pdbx_seq_one_letter_code
_entity_poly.pdbx_strand_id
1 'polypeptide(L)'
;MRFYRFDPQKLVMPVKHDVQVDSDLAGLILQVRPKDCIVLAGWDARAQVGNVRAFGIVMTVDRESGRAKILWREADVTLRPSSNGRRYWVQAKHWFAFAPDVVNRYGLPDLHAEYFPDIAGFDIPAPPPPVKGVSRPSNSPTGGYVYVIRSKLGFKIGKTIHLKARTRLFEVKLPFPISLEHYAWFDDYSHAERSFHITYQAKRLEGEWFDLDAFDLEQIKTFGQSVPVTGL
;
A
#
# COMPACT_ATOMS: atom_id res chain seq x y z
N MET A 1 -11.87 -7.73 -5.03
CA MET A 1 -11.54 -6.65 -5.99
C MET A 1 -10.04 -6.43 -5.97
N ARG A 2 -9.40 -6.48 -7.14
CA ARG A 2 -7.98 -6.16 -7.30
C ARG A 2 -7.83 -4.86 -8.08
N PHE A 3 -6.72 -4.17 -7.85
CA PHE A 3 -6.32 -2.99 -8.60
C PHE A 3 -5.13 -3.33 -9.48
N TYR A 4 -5.23 -3.02 -10.76
CA TYR A 4 -4.17 -3.23 -11.72
C TYR A 4 -3.75 -1.89 -12.31
N ARG A 5 -2.44 -1.63 -12.39
CA ARG A 5 -1.93 -0.57 -13.26
C ARG A 5 -1.88 -1.11 -14.69
N PHE A 6 -2.35 -0.33 -15.65
CA PHE A 6 -2.15 -0.57 -17.07
C PHE A 6 -1.53 0.67 -17.74
N ASP A 7 -0.61 0.46 -18.68
CA ASP A 7 0.05 1.54 -19.41
C ASP A 7 -0.88 2.13 -20.49
N PRO A 8 -1.22 3.44 -20.43
CA PRO A 8 -2.08 4.07 -21.42
C PRO A 8 -1.55 3.95 -22.86
N GLN A 9 -0.22 3.89 -23.05
CA GLN A 9 0.37 3.81 -24.39
C GLN A 9 0.18 2.45 -25.08
N LYS A 10 -0.40 1.48 -24.36
CA LYS A 10 -0.54 0.09 -24.80
C LYS A 10 -1.98 -0.32 -25.05
N LEU A 11 -2.91 0.61 -24.89
CA LEU A 11 -4.25 0.48 -25.43
C LEU A 11 -4.20 0.73 -26.94
N VAL A 12 -4.82 -0.15 -27.72
CA VAL A 12 -4.98 0.05 -29.17
C VAL A 12 -6.08 1.07 -29.44
N MET A 13 -7.15 1.07 -28.63
CA MET A 13 -8.25 2.01 -28.78
C MET A 13 -8.22 3.10 -27.70
N PRO A 14 -8.54 4.36 -28.06
CA PRO A 14 -8.68 5.42 -27.07
C PRO A 14 -9.82 5.10 -26.12
N VAL A 15 -9.62 5.43 -24.85
CA VAL A 15 -10.66 5.36 -23.84
C VAL A 15 -11.71 6.43 -24.11
N LYS A 16 -12.99 6.09 -23.94
CA LYS A 16 -14.09 7.05 -23.82
C LYS A 16 -14.59 7.01 -22.39
N HIS A 17 -14.78 8.18 -21.80
CA HIS A 17 -15.22 8.32 -20.42
C HIS A 17 -16.75 8.28 -20.33
N ASP A 18 -17.25 7.90 -19.15
CA ASP A 18 -18.67 7.88 -18.78
C ASP A 18 -19.53 6.90 -19.59
N VAL A 19 -18.88 6.05 -20.39
CA VAL A 19 -19.52 4.98 -21.18
C VAL A 19 -18.73 3.68 -21.07
N GLN A 20 -19.40 2.54 -21.27
CA GLN A 20 -18.72 1.24 -21.34
C GLN A 20 -18.05 1.06 -22.70
N VAL A 21 -16.75 0.77 -22.69
CA VAL A 21 -15.93 0.62 -23.89
C VAL A 21 -15.23 -0.74 -23.90
N ASP A 22 -15.24 -1.40 -25.05
CA ASP A 22 -14.42 -2.58 -25.28
C ASP A 22 -12.93 -2.17 -25.29
N SER A 23 -12.19 -2.67 -24.31
CA SER A 23 -10.80 -2.30 -24.08
C SER A 23 -9.89 -3.52 -24.20
N ASP A 24 -8.81 -3.36 -24.96
CA ASP A 24 -7.78 -4.39 -25.15
C ASP A 24 -6.73 -4.29 -24.04
N LEU A 25 -6.94 -5.04 -22.96
CA LEU A 25 -5.98 -5.10 -21.86
C LEU A 25 -4.90 -6.15 -22.14
N ALA A 26 -4.06 -5.91 -23.16
CA ALA A 26 -3.09 -6.88 -23.67
C ALA A 26 -2.29 -7.59 -22.54
N GLY A 27 -2.41 -8.92 -22.49
CA GLY A 27 -1.82 -9.78 -21.46
C GLY A 27 -2.48 -9.71 -20.07
N LEU A 28 -3.08 -8.58 -19.69
CA LEU A 28 -3.84 -8.43 -18.44
C LEU A 28 -5.22 -9.10 -18.54
N ILE A 29 -5.76 -9.24 -19.75
CA ILE A 29 -7.08 -9.85 -19.99
C ILE A 29 -7.21 -11.27 -19.41
N LEU A 30 -6.09 -12.00 -19.33
CA LEU A 30 -6.05 -13.35 -18.76
C LEU A 30 -6.21 -13.38 -17.24
N GLN A 31 -6.04 -12.24 -16.57
CA GLN A 31 -5.96 -12.13 -15.10
C GLN A 31 -7.09 -11.32 -14.49
N VAL A 32 -7.65 -10.39 -15.27
CA VAL A 32 -8.71 -9.49 -14.83
C VAL A 32 -10.03 -10.24 -14.70
N ARG A 33 -10.84 -9.86 -13.72
CA ARG A 33 -12.20 -10.37 -13.52
C ARG A 33 -13.20 -9.21 -13.50
N PRO A 34 -14.50 -9.49 -13.75
CA PRO A 34 -15.54 -8.53 -13.46
C PRO A 34 -15.38 -7.97 -12.04
N LYS A 35 -15.63 -6.66 -11.89
CA LYS A 35 -15.43 -5.87 -10.67
C LYS A 35 -13.97 -5.57 -10.28
N ASP A 36 -12.97 -6.02 -11.04
CA ASP A 36 -11.61 -5.52 -10.82
C ASP A 36 -11.44 -4.10 -11.37
N CYS A 37 -10.53 -3.36 -10.77
CA CYS A 37 -10.27 -1.95 -11.08
C CYS A 37 -8.99 -1.81 -11.91
N ILE A 38 -9.06 -0.97 -12.94
CA ILE A 38 -7.92 -0.59 -13.76
C ILE A 38 -7.53 0.85 -13.45
N VAL A 39 -6.26 1.04 -13.14
CA VAL A 39 -5.62 2.35 -12.99
C VAL A 39 -4.81 2.59 -14.26
N LEU A 40 -5.34 3.43 -15.15
CA LEU A 40 -4.68 3.75 -16.41
C LEU A 40 -3.64 4.83 -16.14
N ALA A 41 -2.37 4.43 -16.01
CA ALA A 41 -1.33 5.34 -15.51
C ALA A 41 -0.01 5.19 -16.26
N GLY A 42 0.56 6.31 -16.70
CA GLY A 42 1.89 6.38 -17.31
C GLY A 42 2.97 6.66 -16.27
N TRP A 43 4.21 6.22 -16.52
CA TRP A 43 5.35 6.57 -15.67
C TRP A 43 6.01 7.86 -16.16
N ASP A 44 6.20 8.82 -15.25
CA ASP A 44 7.02 10.01 -15.46
C ASP A 44 8.39 9.80 -14.79
N ALA A 45 9.42 9.60 -15.61
CA ALA A 45 10.78 9.38 -15.14
C ALA A 45 11.43 10.65 -14.56
N ARG A 46 11.02 11.85 -14.97
CA ARG A 46 11.58 13.11 -14.46
C ARG A 46 11.05 13.39 -13.06
N ALA A 47 9.73 13.31 -12.89
CA ALA A 47 9.07 13.53 -11.60
C ALA A 47 9.12 12.30 -10.67
N GLN A 48 9.48 11.13 -11.20
CA GLN A 48 9.49 9.84 -10.48
C GLN A 48 8.10 9.48 -9.91
N VAL A 49 7.06 9.68 -10.71
CA VAL A 49 5.66 9.45 -10.34
C VAL A 49 4.89 8.71 -11.42
N GLY A 50 3.81 8.04 -11.03
CA GLY A 50 2.83 7.49 -11.93
C GLY A 50 1.68 8.47 -12.13
N ASN A 51 1.50 8.98 -13.36
CA ASN A 51 0.41 9.88 -13.71
C ASN A 51 -0.80 9.06 -14.15
N VAL A 52 -1.83 9.02 -13.31
CA VAL A 52 -3.12 8.37 -13.59
C VAL A 52 -3.93 9.31 -14.47
N ARG A 53 -4.43 8.78 -15.59
CA ARG A 53 -5.31 9.50 -16.53
C ARG A 53 -6.77 9.07 -16.44
N ALA A 54 -7.00 7.86 -15.93
CA ALA A 54 -8.33 7.31 -15.79
C ALA A 54 -8.36 6.17 -14.77
N PHE A 55 -9.52 6.01 -14.14
CA PHE A 55 -9.89 4.78 -13.46
C PHE A 55 -10.93 4.03 -14.30
N GLY A 56 -10.89 2.70 -14.24
CA GLY A 56 -11.80 1.83 -14.97
C GLY A 56 -12.36 0.71 -14.09
N ILE A 57 -13.64 0.40 -14.26
CA ILE A 57 -14.28 -0.79 -13.66
C ILE A 57 -14.54 -1.81 -14.76
N VAL A 58 -14.04 -3.02 -14.54
CA VAL A 58 -14.28 -4.13 -15.46
C VAL A 58 -15.71 -4.62 -15.26
N MET A 59 -16.55 -4.41 -16.27
CA MET A 59 -17.95 -4.83 -16.27
C MET A 59 -18.07 -6.29 -16.68
N THR A 60 -17.47 -6.64 -17.81
CA THR A 60 -17.42 -8.01 -18.33
C THR A 60 -16.07 -8.30 -18.97
N VAL A 61 -15.73 -9.58 -19.08
CA VAL A 61 -14.50 -10.07 -19.72
C VAL A 61 -14.89 -11.11 -20.74
N ASP A 62 -14.55 -10.85 -22.00
CA ASP A 62 -14.65 -11.80 -23.10
C ASP A 62 -13.26 -12.32 -23.42
N ARG A 63 -13.01 -13.57 -23.03
CA ARG A 63 -11.71 -14.21 -23.24
C ARG A 63 -11.50 -14.70 -24.67
N GLU A 64 -12.58 -14.93 -25.42
CA GLU A 64 -12.50 -15.40 -26.81
C GLU A 64 -12.04 -14.25 -27.72
N SER A 65 -12.63 -13.06 -27.55
CA SER A 65 -12.18 -11.86 -28.27
C SER A 65 -10.96 -11.19 -27.65
N GLY A 66 -10.56 -11.58 -26.43
CA GLY A 66 -9.44 -10.99 -25.71
C GLY A 66 -9.69 -9.55 -25.24
N ARG A 67 -10.97 -9.19 -24.99
CA ARG A 67 -11.40 -7.83 -24.62
C ARG A 67 -12.23 -7.82 -23.35
N ALA A 68 -12.23 -6.68 -22.67
CA ALA A 68 -13.10 -6.43 -21.53
C ALA A 68 -13.96 -5.20 -21.78
N LYS A 69 -15.24 -5.25 -21.39
CA LYS A 69 -16.05 -4.04 -21.29
C LYS A 69 -15.69 -3.33 -20.00
N ILE A 70 -15.21 -2.10 -20.12
CA ILE A 70 -14.77 -1.29 -18.99
C ILE A 70 -15.53 0.03 -19.00
N LEU A 71 -16.08 0.41 -17.85
CA LEU A 71 -16.54 1.77 -17.64
C LEU A 71 -15.37 2.61 -17.15
N TRP A 72 -15.03 3.66 -17.90
CA TRP A 72 -13.90 4.53 -17.59
C TRP A 72 -14.36 5.89 -17.06
N ARG A 73 -13.59 6.44 -16.12
CA ARG A 73 -13.74 7.80 -15.60
C ARG A 73 -12.42 8.53 -15.68
N GLU A 74 -12.44 9.73 -16.21
CA GLU A 74 -11.26 10.58 -16.30
C GLU A 74 -10.77 10.92 -14.89
N ALA A 75 -9.46 10.92 -14.70
CA ALA A 75 -8.84 11.26 -13.43
C ALA A 75 -7.50 11.94 -13.67
N ASP A 76 -7.15 12.87 -12.79
CA ASP A 76 -5.82 13.47 -12.72
C ASP A 76 -5.25 13.22 -11.32
N VAL A 77 -4.62 12.07 -11.15
CA VAL A 77 -4.08 11.63 -9.87
C VAL A 77 -2.62 11.23 -10.03
N THR A 78 -1.79 11.62 -9.08
CA THR A 78 -0.36 11.28 -9.08
C THR A 78 -0.05 10.23 -8.02
N LEU A 79 0.49 9.08 -8.43
CA LEU A 79 0.94 8.01 -7.54
C LEU A 79 2.45 8.08 -7.34
N ARG A 80 2.91 8.17 -6.08
CA ARG A 80 4.34 8.26 -5.74
C ARG A 80 4.87 6.90 -5.22
N PRO A 81 5.50 6.07 -6.06
CA PRO A 81 6.05 4.79 -5.60
C PRO A 81 7.32 4.98 -4.76
N SER A 82 7.50 4.07 -3.81
CA SER A 82 8.77 3.90 -3.10
C SER A 82 9.88 3.47 -4.05
N SER A 83 11.14 3.61 -3.64
CA SER A 83 12.30 3.22 -4.47
C SER A 83 12.20 1.79 -5.01
N ASN A 84 11.73 0.84 -4.19
CA ASN A 84 11.51 -0.54 -4.64
C ASN A 84 10.26 -0.66 -5.54
N GLY A 85 9.22 0.14 -5.30
CA GLY A 85 8.01 0.16 -6.14
C GLY A 85 8.28 0.64 -7.56
N ARG A 86 9.23 1.57 -7.75
CA ARG A 86 9.58 2.15 -9.06
C ARG A 86 9.96 1.11 -10.11
N ARG A 87 10.59 0.00 -9.70
CA ARG A 87 10.98 -1.09 -10.61
C ARG A 87 9.80 -1.64 -11.41
N TYR A 88 8.60 -1.65 -10.82
CA TYR A 88 7.38 -2.13 -11.48
C TYR A 88 6.82 -1.12 -12.50
N TRP A 89 7.16 0.16 -12.38
CA TRP A 89 6.73 1.21 -13.31
C TRP A 89 7.59 1.29 -14.57
N VAL A 90 8.87 0.88 -14.46
CA VAL A 90 9.85 0.93 -15.56
C VAL A 90 10.05 -0.41 -16.28
N GLN A 91 9.41 -1.48 -15.81
CA GLN A 91 9.55 -2.81 -16.42
C GLN A 91 8.92 -2.86 -17.82
N ALA A 92 9.42 -3.76 -18.67
CA ALA A 92 8.88 -3.98 -20.01
C ALA A 92 7.41 -4.45 -19.99
N LYS A 93 6.98 -5.11 -18.90
CA LYS A 93 5.59 -5.54 -18.73
C LYS A 93 4.68 -4.33 -18.50
N HIS A 94 3.75 -4.12 -19.43
CA HIS A 94 2.88 -2.95 -19.50
C HIS A 94 1.77 -2.89 -18.44
N TRP A 95 1.70 -3.88 -17.56
CA TRP A 95 0.75 -3.91 -16.46
C TRP A 95 1.31 -4.64 -15.24
N PHE A 96 0.78 -4.32 -14.06
CA PHE A 96 1.03 -5.07 -12.84
C PHE A 96 -0.15 -4.94 -11.86
N ALA A 97 -0.29 -5.88 -10.95
CA ALA A 97 -1.24 -5.79 -9.84
C ALA A 97 -0.61 -5.01 -8.68
N PHE A 98 -1.36 -4.08 -8.07
CA PHE A 98 -0.91 -3.46 -6.83
C PHE A 98 -0.99 -4.48 -5.68
N ALA A 99 0.02 -4.46 -4.80
CA ALA A 99 -0.01 -5.23 -3.56
C ALA A 99 -1.05 -4.63 -2.59
N PRO A 100 -1.69 -5.42 -1.70
CA PRO A 100 -2.73 -4.92 -0.81
C PRO A 100 -2.32 -3.73 0.06
N ASP A 101 -1.10 -3.72 0.57
CA ASP A 101 -0.55 -2.60 1.35
C ASP A 101 -0.38 -1.34 0.50
N VAL A 102 -0.02 -1.49 -0.78
CA VAL A 102 0.12 -0.38 -1.73
C VAL A 102 -1.24 0.18 -2.13
N VAL A 103 -2.24 -0.68 -2.33
CA VAL A 103 -3.64 -0.28 -2.58
C VAL A 103 -4.14 0.63 -1.45
N ASN A 104 -3.95 0.19 -0.20
CA ASN A 104 -4.37 0.97 0.96
C ASN A 104 -3.57 2.26 1.11
N ARG A 105 -2.25 2.23 0.91
CA ARG A 105 -1.39 3.42 1.01
C ARG A 105 -1.77 4.50 -0.01
N TYR A 106 -2.23 4.10 -1.18
CA TYR A 106 -2.68 5.03 -2.22
C TYR A 106 -4.16 5.41 -2.10
N GLY A 107 -4.91 4.84 -1.15
CA GLY A 107 -6.35 5.10 -1.03
C GLY A 107 -7.12 4.73 -2.31
N LEU A 108 -6.65 3.73 -3.08
CA LEU A 108 -7.29 3.39 -4.36
C LEU A 108 -8.77 3.01 -4.23
N PRO A 109 -9.22 2.34 -3.14
CA PRO A 109 -10.65 2.11 -2.93
C PRO A 109 -11.45 3.40 -2.75
N ASP A 110 -10.91 4.38 -2.03
CA ASP A 110 -11.59 5.65 -1.75
C ASP A 110 -11.65 6.51 -3.02
N LEU A 111 -10.52 6.63 -3.74
CA LEU A 111 -10.48 7.29 -5.04
C LEU A 111 -11.47 6.62 -6.01
N HIS A 112 -11.48 5.29 -6.05
CA HIS A 112 -12.44 4.58 -6.89
C HIS A 112 -13.90 4.89 -6.51
N ALA A 113 -14.25 4.94 -5.22
CA ALA A 113 -15.59 5.33 -4.80
C ALA A 113 -15.94 6.77 -5.20
N GLU A 114 -14.97 7.69 -5.11
CA GLU A 114 -15.11 9.10 -5.52
C GLU A 114 -15.39 9.24 -7.02
N TYR A 115 -14.68 8.50 -7.87
CA TYR A 115 -14.86 8.58 -9.33
C TYR A 115 -16.08 7.79 -9.85
N PHE A 116 -16.64 6.87 -9.07
CA PHE A 116 -17.79 6.04 -9.48
C PHE A 116 -18.97 6.12 -8.49
N PRO A 117 -19.50 7.32 -8.20
CA PRO A 117 -20.57 7.49 -7.21
C PRO A 117 -21.89 6.84 -7.65
N ASP A 118 -22.14 6.78 -8.97
CA ASP A 118 -23.39 6.30 -9.56
C ASP A 118 -23.49 4.76 -9.56
N ILE A 119 -22.39 4.07 -9.28
CA ILE A 119 -22.38 2.61 -9.24
C ILE A 119 -22.67 2.16 -7.81
N ALA A 120 -23.94 2.25 -7.44
CA ALA A 120 -24.48 1.62 -6.25
C ALA A 120 -24.46 0.08 -6.42
N GLY A 121 -24.03 -0.65 -5.39
CA GLY A 121 -23.86 -2.12 -5.44
C GLY A 121 -22.41 -2.61 -5.32
N PHE A 122 -21.47 -1.69 -5.13
CA PHE A 122 -20.14 -1.95 -4.57
C PHE A 122 -20.12 -1.49 -3.12
N ASP A 123 -21.08 -1.96 -2.30
CA ASP A 123 -20.96 -1.90 -0.85
C ASP A 123 -19.63 -2.57 -0.49
N ILE A 124 -18.59 -1.76 -0.34
CA ILE A 124 -17.52 -2.07 0.59
C ILE A 124 -18.32 -2.25 1.87
N PRO A 125 -18.37 -3.45 2.49
CA PRO A 125 -18.87 -3.50 3.85
C PRO A 125 -18.01 -2.48 4.56
N ALA A 126 -18.65 -1.38 5.03
CA ALA A 126 -17.96 -0.34 5.78
C ALA A 126 -16.99 -1.10 6.68
N PRO A 127 -15.66 -0.86 6.56
CA PRO A 127 -14.65 -1.73 7.17
C PRO A 127 -15.17 -2.00 8.56
N PRO A 128 -15.47 -3.28 8.89
CA PRO A 128 -16.34 -3.60 10.01
C PRO A 128 -15.83 -2.76 11.19
N PRO A 129 -16.71 -1.94 11.81
CA PRO A 129 -16.32 -0.83 12.68
C PRO A 129 -15.20 -1.33 13.54
N PRO A 130 -13.98 -0.72 13.44
CA PRO A 130 -12.70 -1.39 13.58
C PRO A 130 -12.85 -2.51 14.58
N VAL A 131 -13.10 -3.72 14.07
CA VAL A 131 -13.29 -4.87 14.95
C VAL A 131 -12.03 -4.82 15.78
N LYS A 132 -12.16 -4.73 17.10
CA LYS A 132 -11.04 -4.85 18.04
C LYS A 132 -10.41 -6.21 17.74
N GLY A 133 -9.53 -6.20 16.76
CA GLY A 133 -9.38 -7.29 15.84
C GLY A 133 -8.03 -7.87 16.14
N VAL A 134 -8.05 -8.95 16.90
CA VAL A 134 -6.89 -9.78 17.15
C VAL A 134 -6.20 -9.99 15.80
N SER A 135 -5.01 -9.40 15.63
CA SER A 135 -4.26 -9.49 14.39
C SER A 135 -4.04 -10.97 14.09
N ARG A 136 -4.35 -11.41 12.87
CA ARG A 136 -4.07 -12.80 12.47
C ARG A 136 -2.57 -12.97 12.15
N PRO A 137 -1.94 -14.09 12.55
CA PRO A 137 -0.55 -14.37 12.24
C PRO A 137 -0.31 -14.33 10.73
N SER A 138 0.93 -14.05 10.32
CA SER A 138 1.27 -14.01 8.90
C SER A 138 1.24 -15.41 8.27
N ASN A 139 0.98 -15.49 6.96
CA ASN A 139 1.00 -16.77 6.22
C ASN A 139 2.39 -17.44 6.20
N SER A 140 3.44 -16.70 6.56
CA SER A 140 4.83 -17.17 6.62
C SER A 140 5.58 -16.42 7.74
N PRO A 141 5.44 -16.85 9.01
CA PRO A 141 6.07 -16.20 10.15
C PRO A 141 7.58 -16.09 9.95
N THR A 142 8.10 -14.86 10.08
CA THR A 142 9.54 -14.60 9.98
C THR A 142 9.99 -13.86 11.23
N GLY A 143 11.05 -14.36 11.86
CA GLY A 143 11.66 -13.77 13.04
C GLY A 143 12.43 -12.49 12.74
N GLY A 144 12.39 -11.53 13.66
CA GLY A 144 13.00 -10.21 13.47
C GLY A 144 12.60 -9.18 14.52
N TYR A 145 13.05 -7.95 14.31
CA TYR A 145 12.91 -6.87 15.28
C TYR A 145 11.76 -5.95 14.91
N VAL A 146 10.99 -5.55 15.92
CA VAL A 146 10.13 -4.37 15.87
C VAL A 146 10.76 -3.31 16.76
N TYR A 147 10.79 -2.08 16.29
CA TYR A 147 11.41 -0.94 16.96
C TYR A 147 10.48 0.26 17.01
N VAL A 148 10.72 1.11 18.00
CA VAL A 148 10.13 2.45 18.14
C VAL A 148 11.26 3.47 18.08
N ILE A 149 11.17 4.39 17.12
CA ILE A 149 12.04 5.56 17.08
C ILE A 149 11.25 6.82 17.40
N ARG A 150 11.91 7.82 17.96
CA ARG A 150 11.36 9.15 18.23
C ARG A 150 12.00 10.20 17.34
N SER A 151 11.18 11.15 16.92
CA SER A 151 11.57 12.36 16.19
C SER A 151 10.78 13.55 16.71
N LYS A 152 11.08 14.75 16.20
CA LYS A 152 10.25 15.95 16.37
C LYS A 152 8.82 15.78 15.83
N LEU A 153 8.59 14.82 14.94
CA LEU A 153 7.29 14.51 14.34
C LEU A 153 6.45 13.52 15.16
N GLY A 154 6.97 13.01 16.29
CA GLY A 154 6.35 11.95 17.08
C GLY A 154 7.16 10.64 17.03
N PHE A 155 6.47 9.52 17.22
CA PHE A 155 7.06 8.19 17.27
C PHE A 155 6.77 7.39 16.02
N LYS A 156 7.71 6.57 15.55
CA LYS A 156 7.51 5.66 14.43
C LYS A 156 7.73 4.23 14.90
N ILE A 157 6.76 3.37 14.62
CA ILE A 157 6.83 1.94 14.85
C ILE A 157 7.18 1.27 13.52
N GLY A 158 8.28 0.54 13.47
CA GLY A 158 8.72 -0.16 12.26
C GLY A 158 9.38 -1.49 12.57
N LYS A 159 9.66 -2.26 11.51
CA LYS A 159 10.28 -3.58 11.60
C LYS A 159 11.54 -3.73 10.76
N THR A 160 12.41 -4.66 11.15
CA THR A 160 13.64 -5.00 10.42
C THR A 160 14.20 -6.36 10.88
N ILE A 161 14.85 -7.08 9.97
CA ILE A 161 15.68 -8.25 10.31
C ILE A 161 17.12 -7.85 10.69
N HIS A 162 17.56 -6.65 10.29
CA HIS A 162 18.92 -6.15 10.51
C HIS A 162 18.87 -4.82 11.27
N LEU A 163 18.76 -4.88 12.59
CA LEU A 163 18.60 -3.69 13.44
C LEU A 163 19.80 -2.74 13.35
N LYS A 164 21.04 -3.24 13.42
CA LYS A 164 22.27 -2.42 13.30
C LYS A 164 22.31 -1.60 12.01
N ALA A 165 22.04 -2.24 10.88
CA ALA A 165 22.04 -1.58 9.57
C ALA A 165 20.92 -0.52 9.49
N ARG A 166 19.79 -0.79 10.16
CA ARG A 166 18.65 0.12 10.20
C ARG A 166 18.92 1.36 11.05
N THR A 167 19.56 1.21 12.22
CA THR A 167 19.96 2.33 13.10
C THR A 167 20.99 3.25 12.43
N ARG A 168 21.96 2.69 11.69
CA ARG A 168 22.90 3.50 10.90
C ARG A 168 22.21 4.26 9.77
N LEU A 169 21.24 3.63 9.10
CA LEU A 169 20.50 4.25 8.00
C LEU A 169 19.64 5.44 8.48
N PHE A 170 19.19 5.37 9.72
CA PHE A 170 18.45 6.40 10.42
C PHE A 170 19.27 7.65 10.73
N GLU A 171 20.50 7.47 11.21
CA GLU A 171 21.44 8.57 11.48
C GLU A 171 21.87 9.30 10.20
N VAL A 172 22.01 8.59 9.08
CA VAL A 172 22.61 9.13 7.85
C VAL A 172 21.59 9.80 6.90
N LYS A 173 20.32 9.38 6.90
CA LYS A 173 19.36 9.78 5.84
C LYS A 173 18.31 10.82 6.22
N LEU A 174 18.17 11.17 7.50
CA LEU A 174 17.14 12.12 7.92
C LEU A 174 17.75 13.48 8.29
N PRO A 175 17.16 14.60 7.83
CA PRO A 175 17.66 15.95 8.10
C PRO A 175 17.38 16.41 9.55
N PHE A 176 17.04 15.49 10.45
CA PHE A 176 16.72 15.76 11.85
C PHE A 176 17.12 14.56 12.71
N PRO A 177 17.50 14.80 13.98
CA PRO A 177 17.91 13.72 14.89
C PRO A 177 16.74 12.78 15.17
N ILE A 178 17.05 11.48 15.25
CA ILE A 178 16.11 10.45 15.68
C ILE A 178 16.76 9.55 16.72
N SER A 179 16.02 9.22 17.77
CA SER A 179 16.46 8.32 18.85
C SER A 179 15.74 6.98 18.75
N LEU A 180 16.45 5.88 19.00
CA LEU A 180 15.86 4.56 19.16
C LEU A 180 15.39 4.41 20.61
N GLU A 181 14.07 4.46 20.83
CA GLU A 181 13.48 4.42 22.17
C GLU A 181 13.30 2.98 22.67
N HIS A 182 12.97 2.07 21.76
CA HIS A 182 12.75 0.67 22.10
C HIS A 182 12.93 -0.24 20.89
N TYR A 183 13.33 -1.49 21.15
CA TYR A 183 13.24 -2.58 20.18
C TYR A 183 13.09 -3.92 20.92
N ALA A 184 12.43 -4.88 20.27
CA ALA A 184 12.31 -6.24 20.76
C ALA A 184 12.26 -7.25 19.60
N TRP A 185 12.62 -8.50 19.89
CA TRP A 185 12.53 -9.59 18.92
C TRP A 185 11.15 -10.26 18.96
N PHE A 186 10.67 -10.65 17.78
CA PHE A 186 9.40 -11.35 17.58
C PHE A 186 9.59 -12.47 16.56
N ASP A 187 8.97 -13.62 16.80
CA ASP A 187 8.97 -14.76 15.86
C ASP A 187 8.15 -14.48 14.59
N ASP A 188 7.20 -13.55 14.68
CA ASP A 188 6.51 -12.94 13.55
C ASP A 188 6.53 -11.41 13.68
N TYR A 189 7.65 -10.79 13.29
CA TYR A 189 7.81 -9.35 13.41
C TYR A 189 6.83 -8.57 12.51
N SER A 190 6.32 -9.20 11.44
CA SER A 190 5.36 -8.58 10.54
C SER A 190 3.95 -8.56 11.11
N HIS A 191 3.60 -9.59 11.88
CA HIS A 191 2.38 -9.62 12.68
C HIS A 191 2.46 -8.66 13.86
N ALA A 192 3.58 -8.62 14.57
CA ALA A 192 3.80 -7.74 15.72
C ALA A 192 3.76 -6.25 15.35
N GLU A 193 4.42 -5.82 14.27
CA GLU A 193 4.30 -4.43 13.81
C GLU A 193 2.85 -4.08 13.45
N ARG A 194 2.17 -4.98 12.72
CA ARG A 194 0.77 -4.77 12.34
C ARG A 194 -0.13 -4.66 13.55
N SER A 195 0.08 -5.50 14.58
CA SER A 195 -0.71 -5.44 15.80
C SER A 195 -0.54 -4.09 16.49
N PHE A 196 0.68 -3.57 16.62
CA PHE A 196 0.90 -2.24 17.17
C PHE A 196 0.27 -1.13 16.34
N HIS A 197 0.38 -1.18 15.00
CA HIS A 197 -0.26 -0.20 14.14
C HIS A 197 -1.79 -0.19 14.29
N ILE A 198 -2.40 -1.34 14.55
CA ILE A 198 -3.84 -1.46 14.84
C ILE A 198 -4.14 -0.92 16.24
N THR A 199 -3.39 -1.35 17.26
CA THR A 199 -3.59 -0.92 18.66
C THR A 199 -3.51 0.60 18.82
N TYR A 200 -2.53 1.24 18.16
CA TYR A 200 -2.31 2.68 18.25
C TYR A 200 -2.87 3.45 17.06
N GLN A 201 -3.78 2.86 16.27
CA GLN A 201 -4.36 3.49 15.10
C GLN A 201 -5.03 4.84 15.42
N ALA A 202 -5.68 4.94 16.58
CA ALA A 202 -6.33 6.18 17.03
C ALA A 202 -5.33 7.33 17.30
N LYS A 203 -4.05 7.00 17.54
CA LYS A 203 -2.95 7.95 17.77
C LYS A 203 -2.08 8.12 16.52
N ARG A 204 -2.52 7.63 15.35
CA ARG A 204 -1.73 7.66 14.12
C ARG A 204 -1.71 9.06 13.51
N LEU A 205 -0.50 9.52 13.22
CA LEU A 205 -0.20 10.73 12.47
C LEU A 205 0.03 10.37 10.98
N GLU A 206 0.63 11.27 10.21
CA GLU A 206 0.96 11.04 8.80
C GLU A 206 1.84 9.78 8.58
N GLY A 207 1.41 8.89 7.68
CA GLY A 207 2.16 7.71 7.30
C GLY A 207 2.26 6.64 8.41
N GLU A 208 3.45 6.41 8.94
CA GLU A 208 3.73 5.41 10.01
C GLU A 208 4.19 6.10 11.31
N TRP A 209 3.83 7.37 11.48
CA TRP A 209 4.10 8.15 12.68
C TRP A 209 2.90 8.12 13.62
N PHE A 210 3.13 8.25 14.92
CA PHE A 210 2.15 8.13 15.99
C PHE A 210 2.46 9.13 17.10
N ASP A 211 1.40 9.68 17.70
CA ASP A 211 1.45 10.52 18.89
C ASP A 211 1.33 9.65 20.15
N LEU A 212 2.39 8.88 20.42
CA LEU A 212 2.44 7.98 21.58
C LEU A 212 2.78 8.75 22.85
N ASP A 213 2.09 8.42 23.94
CA ASP A 213 2.41 8.92 25.28
C ASP A 213 3.36 7.97 26.03
N ALA A 214 3.77 8.37 27.23
CA ALA A 214 4.66 7.55 28.06
C ALA A 214 4.03 6.20 28.45
N PHE A 215 2.71 6.15 28.63
CA PHE A 215 2.01 4.91 28.99
C PHE A 215 2.03 3.93 27.81
N ASP A 216 1.78 4.40 26.59
CA ASP A 216 1.88 3.58 25.38
C ASP A 216 3.27 2.97 25.22
N LEU A 217 4.32 3.76 25.46
CA LEU A 217 5.71 3.29 25.36
C LEU A 217 6.00 2.20 26.38
N GLU A 218 5.55 2.37 27.62
CA GLU A 218 5.69 1.33 28.64
C GLU A 218 4.92 0.06 28.25
N GLN A 219 3.71 0.20 27.69
CA GLN A 219 2.98 -0.96 27.17
C GLN A 219 3.76 -1.66 26.06
N ILE A 220 4.29 -0.93 25.06
CA ILE A 220 5.08 -1.52 23.97
C ILE A 220 6.29 -2.29 24.50
N LYS A 221 6.98 -1.76 25.52
CA LYS A 221 8.16 -2.41 26.12
C LYS A 221 7.87 -3.76 26.77
N THR A 222 6.61 -4.04 27.12
CA THR A 222 6.22 -5.35 27.69
C THR A 222 6.12 -6.46 26.65
N PHE A 223 6.15 -6.13 25.36
CA PHE A 223 5.99 -7.09 24.27
C PHE A 223 7.32 -7.48 23.63
N GLY A 224 7.37 -8.73 23.16
CA GLY A 224 8.53 -9.28 22.48
C GLY A 224 9.63 -9.72 23.46
N GLN A 225 10.66 -10.34 22.91
CA GLN A 225 11.81 -10.79 23.70
C GLN A 225 12.83 -9.65 23.79
N SER A 226 13.19 -9.29 25.02
CA SER A 226 14.28 -8.35 25.28
C SER A 226 15.59 -8.97 24.84
N VAL A 227 16.28 -8.34 23.88
CA VAL A 227 17.59 -8.79 23.42
C VAL A 227 18.65 -7.88 24.06
N PRO A 228 19.61 -8.44 24.83
CA PRO A 228 20.67 -7.65 25.43
C PRO A 228 21.43 -6.84 24.38
N VAL A 229 21.79 -5.61 24.73
CA VAL A 229 22.60 -4.71 23.89
C VAL A 229 24.00 -5.28 23.63
N THR A 230 24.43 -6.31 24.38
CA THR A 230 25.72 -6.99 24.26
C THR A 230 25.82 -7.76 22.96
N GLY A 231 26.20 -7.05 21.90
CA GLY A 231 26.30 -7.58 20.54
C GLY A 231 25.71 -6.66 19.47
N LEU A 232 25.26 -5.44 19.81
CA LEU A 232 25.00 -4.35 18.85
C LEU A 232 26.26 -3.70 18.30
#